data_AF-A0A838EL88-F1
#
_entry.id   AF-A0A838EL88-F1
#
_cell.length_a   1.000
_cell.length_b   1.000
_cell.length_c   1.000
_cell.angle_alpha   90.00
_cell.angle_beta   90.00
_cell.angle_gamma   90.00
#
_symmetry.space_group_name_H-M   'P 1'
#
loop_
_entity.id
_entity.type
_entity.pdbx_description
1 polymer ?
#
loop_
_entity_poly.entity_id
_entity_poly.type
_entity_poly.pdbx_seq_one_letter_code
_entity_poly.pdbx_strand_id
1 'polypeptide(L)'
;MTQEDMQMLLHVAQWIRDQKRHAMRKIRQLAGTEENYLIIARELDRVNGQIIQARSVHAEATLTLLDWLLIVDFYQWKCAYCQEKPFEVMYHPIPLPRGGTTASNCVPACCSCRTRKKKSGLVMMELPRKV
;
A
#
# COMPACT_ATOMS: atom_id res chain seq x y z
N MET A 1 12.96 7.00 -6.09
CA MET A 1 11.66 7.46 -6.60
C MET A 1 11.79 8.94 -6.89
N THR A 2 11.59 9.37 -8.13
CA THR A 2 11.58 10.81 -8.46
C THR A 2 10.16 11.38 -8.31
N GLN A 3 10.02 12.71 -8.29
CA GLN A 3 8.71 13.36 -8.26
C GLN A 3 7.90 13.07 -9.54
N GLU A 4 8.57 13.03 -10.69
CA GLU A 4 7.95 12.71 -11.99
C GLU A 4 7.44 11.27 -12.03
N ASP A 5 8.27 10.32 -11.57
CA ASP A 5 7.84 8.92 -11.45
C ASP A 5 6.63 8.81 -10.53
N MET A 6 6.65 9.49 -9.38
CA MET A 6 5.52 9.43 -8.46
C MET A 6 4.23 9.99 -9.06
N GLN A 7 4.30 11.13 -9.77
CA GLN A 7 3.16 11.69 -10.49
C GLN A 7 2.62 10.71 -11.54
N MET A 8 3.51 10.02 -12.26
CA MET A 8 3.14 8.99 -13.21
C MET A 8 2.41 7.82 -12.52
N LEU A 9 2.98 7.29 -11.44
CA LEU A 9 2.37 6.19 -10.68
C LEU A 9 0.97 6.56 -10.16
N LEU A 10 0.80 7.77 -9.63
CA LEU A 10 -0.51 8.26 -9.16
C LEU A 10 -1.50 8.42 -10.32
N HIS A 11 -1.07 8.93 -11.47
CA HIS A 11 -1.92 9.06 -12.65
C HIS A 11 -2.44 7.69 -13.13
N VAL A 12 -1.55 6.68 -13.21
CA VAL A 12 -1.97 5.33 -13.60
C VAL A 12 -2.87 4.69 -12.55
N ALA A 13 -2.58 4.88 -11.26
CA ALA A 13 -3.42 4.34 -10.19
C ALA A 13 -4.82 4.99 -10.13
N GLN A 14 -4.91 6.29 -10.39
CA GLN A 14 -6.18 7.00 -10.59
C GLN A 14 -6.94 6.39 -11.77
N TRP A 15 -6.28 6.19 -12.91
CA TRP A 15 -6.90 5.56 -14.07
C TRP A 15 -7.41 4.15 -13.72
N ILE A 16 -6.61 3.32 -13.05
CA ILE A 16 -7.02 1.96 -12.61
C ILE A 16 -8.28 2.02 -11.73
N ARG A 17 -8.35 2.98 -10.80
CA ARG A 17 -9.49 3.17 -9.90
C ARG A 17 -10.79 3.48 -10.65
N ASP A 18 -10.71 4.28 -11.72
CA ASP A 18 -11.88 4.75 -12.46
C ASP A 18 -12.40 3.70 -13.48
N GLN A 19 -11.62 2.67 -13.78
CA GLN A 19 -11.99 1.63 -14.75
C GLN A 19 -12.67 0.42 -14.10
N LYS A 20 -13.78 -0.04 -14.68
CA LYS A 20 -14.46 -1.29 -14.26
C LYS A 20 -13.61 -2.54 -14.50
N ARG A 21 -12.75 -2.52 -15.52
CA ARG A 21 -11.80 -3.57 -15.88
C ARG A 21 -10.57 -2.91 -16.49
N HIS A 22 -9.39 -3.41 -16.17
CA HIS A 22 -8.14 -2.92 -16.73
C HIS A 22 -7.33 -4.06 -17.35
N ALA A 23 -6.63 -3.76 -18.44
CA ALA A 23 -5.72 -4.69 -19.09
C ALA A 23 -4.27 -4.32 -18.73
N MET A 24 -3.47 -5.31 -18.31
CA MET A 24 -2.05 -5.11 -17.97
C MET A 24 -1.25 -4.48 -19.10
N ARG A 25 -1.60 -4.81 -20.37
CA ARG A 25 -1.01 -4.15 -21.55
C ARG A 25 -1.22 -2.63 -21.54
N LYS A 26 -2.40 -2.15 -21.14
CA LYS A 26 -2.70 -0.72 -21.08
C LYS A 26 -1.98 -0.05 -19.91
N ILE A 27 -1.91 -0.71 -18.77
CA ILE A 27 -1.13 -0.24 -17.60
C ILE A 27 0.34 -0.06 -17.99
N ARG A 28 0.94 -1.03 -18.68
CA ARG A 28 2.32 -0.94 -19.17
C ARG A 28 2.54 0.25 -20.11
N GLN A 29 1.59 0.50 -21.02
CA GLN A 29 1.65 1.66 -21.91
C GLN A 29 1.59 2.98 -21.12
N LEU A 30 0.69 3.07 -20.13
CA LEU A 30 0.50 4.28 -19.34
C LEU A 30 1.66 4.55 -18.38
N ALA A 31 2.35 3.51 -17.91
CA ALA A 31 3.46 3.65 -16.96
C ALA A 31 4.69 4.37 -17.53
N GLY A 32 4.81 4.46 -18.86
CA GLY A 32 5.89 5.18 -19.56
C GLY A 32 7.25 4.47 -19.55
N THR A 33 7.65 3.87 -18.43
CA THR A 33 8.91 3.13 -18.26
C THR A 33 8.65 1.72 -17.73
N GLU A 34 9.62 0.82 -17.92
CA GLU A 34 9.51 -0.55 -17.42
C GLU A 34 9.56 -0.57 -15.88
N GLU A 35 10.38 0.27 -15.29
CA GLU A 35 10.52 0.42 -13.85
C GLU A 35 9.19 0.82 -13.22
N ASN A 36 8.51 1.85 -13.76
CA ASN A 36 7.23 2.30 -13.24
C ASN A 36 6.14 1.23 -13.44
N TYR A 37 6.16 0.52 -14.57
CA TYR A 37 5.24 -0.59 -14.80
C TYR A 37 5.41 -1.70 -13.76
N LEU A 38 6.66 -2.11 -13.47
CA LEU A 38 6.95 -3.15 -12.49
C LEU A 38 6.53 -2.75 -11.08
N ILE A 39 6.68 -1.46 -10.73
CA ILE A 39 6.20 -0.92 -9.45
C ILE A 39 4.67 -1.01 -9.37
N ILE A 40 3.95 -0.55 -10.42
CA ILE A 40 2.48 -0.61 -10.46
C ILE A 40 2.00 -2.05 -10.36
N ALA A 41 2.56 -2.96 -11.15
CA ALA A 41 2.16 -4.36 -11.17
C ALA A 41 2.35 -5.01 -9.78
N ARG A 42 3.52 -4.83 -9.17
CA ARG A 42 3.83 -5.37 -7.85
C ARG A 42 2.88 -4.85 -6.77
N GLU A 43 2.64 -3.55 -6.75
CA GLU A 43 1.83 -2.94 -5.70
C GLU A 43 0.32 -3.15 -5.93
N LEU A 44 -0.11 -3.31 -7.19
CA LEU A 44 -1.46 -3.76 -7.53
C LEU A 44 -1.71 -5.19 -7.04
N ASP A 45 -0.78 -6.12 -7.28
CA ASP A 45 -0.86 -7.49 -6.80
C ASP A 45 -0.89 -7.54 -5.26
N ARG A 46 -0.07 -6.70 -4.60
CA ARG A 46 -0.06 -6.57 -3.14
C ARG A 46 -1.43 -6.14 -2.61
N VAL A 47 -2.02 -5.08 -3.17
CA VAL A 47 -3.34 -4.58 -2.76
C VAL A 47 -4.41 -5.63 -3.02
N ASN A 48 -4.44 -6.23 -4.20
CA ASN A 48 -5.43 -7.25 -4.55
C ASN A 48 -5.36 -8.45 -3.61
N GLY A 49 -4.16 -8.94 -3.28
CA GLY A 49 -3.99 -10.03 -2.32
C GLY A 49 -4.57 -9.71 -0.94
N GLN A 50 -4.35 -8.49 -0.44
CA GLN A 50 -4.86 -8.05 0.86
C GLN A 50 -6.37 -7.79 0.86
N ILE A 51 -6.93 -7.36 -0.27
CA ILE A 51 -8.37 -7.21 -0.46
C ILE A 51 -9.06 -8.57 -0.49
N ILE A 52 -8.49 -9.55 -1.19
CA ILE A 52 -8.98 -10.93 -1.22
C ILE A 52 -8.96 -11.51 0.20
N GLN A 53 -7.87 -11.32 0.94
CA GLN A 53 -7.74 -11.80 2.31
C GLN A 53 -8.74 -11.14 3.27
N ALA A 54 -8.97 -9.83 3.16
CA ALA A 54 -9.97 -9.13 3.97
C ALA A 54 -11.38 -9.67 3.71
N ARG A 55 -11.74 -9.87 2.43
CA ARG A 55 -13.05 -10.39 2.03
C ARG A 55 -13.27 -11.83 2.51
N SER A 56 -12.25 -12.68 2.51
CA SER A 56 -12.39 -14.08 2.96
C SER A 56 -12.70 -14.21 4.44
N VAL A 57 -12.43 -13.17 5.24
CA VAL A 57 -12.78 -13.09 6.67
C VAL A 57 -13.92 -12.10 6.96
N HIS A 58 -14.66 -11.68 5.92
CA HIS A 58 -15.75 -10.70 6.01
C HIS A 58 -15.35 -9.35 6.65
N ALA A 59 -14.08 -8.96 6.53
CA ALA A 59 -13.61 -7.66 6.97
C ALA A 59 -13.77 -6.60 5.86
N GLU A 60 -13.72 -5.33 6.26
CA GLU A 60 -13.76 -4.21 5.31
C GLU A 60 -12.58 -4.29 4.32
N ALA A 61 -12.84 -4.06 3.04
CA ALA A 61 -11.87 -4.22 1.96
C ALA A 61 -12.01 -3.10 0.92
N THR A 62 -11.66 -1.88 1.34
CA THR A 62 -11.89 -0.63 0.60
C THR A 62 -10.61 0.01 0.07
N LEU A 63 -9.42 -0.47 0.46
CA LEU A 63 -8.13 0.05 -0.02
C LEU A 63 -8.01 -0.08 -1.55
N THR A 64 -7.70 1.03 -2.21
CA THR A 64 -7.34 1.05 -3.64
C THR A 64 -5.83 1.13 -3.83
N LEU A 65 -5.35 0.86 -5.06
CA LEU A 65 -3.94 1.09 -5.41
C LEU A 65 -3.54 2.56 -5.22
N LEU A 66 -4.43 3.49 -5.56
CA LEU A 66 -4.18 4.92 -5.40
C LEU A 66 -3.96 5.28 -3.93
N ASP A 67 -4.84 4.80 -3.04
CA ASP A 67 -4.68 5.01 -1.60
C ASP A 67 -3.35 4.46 -1.10
N TRP A 68 -3.02 3.23 -1.54
CA TRP A 68 -1.79 2.59 -1.12
C TRP A 68 -0.55 3.36 -1.57
N LEU A 69 -0.50 3.82 -2.83
CA LEU A 69 0.61 4.62 -3.35
C LEU A 69 0.76 5.94 -2.61
N LEU A 70 -0.35 6.63 -2.31
CA LEU A 70 -0.33 7.84 -1.49
C LEU A 70 0.24 7.58 -0.08
N ILE A 71 -0.10 6.44 0.53
CA ILE A 71 0.42 6.05 1.84
C ILE A 71 1.92 5.76 1.76
N VAL A 72 2.39 4.94 0.81
CA VAL A 72 3.83 4.62 0.73
C VAL A 72 4.67 5.85 0.40
N ASP A 73 4.15 6.76 -0.42
CA ASP A 73 4.84 8.01 -0.74
C ASP A 73 4.89 8.99 0.43
N PHE A 74 3.81 9.08 1.22
CA PHE A 74 3.82 9.82 2.48
C PHE A 74 4.95 9.35 3.42
N TYR A 75 5.22 8.05 3.46
CA TYR A 75 6.35 7.47 4.21
C TYR A 75 7.66 7.43 3.42
N GLN A 76 7.75 8.11 2.28
CA GLN A 76 8.92 8.17 1.41
C GLN A 76 9.47 6.78 1.04
N TRP A 77 8.58 5.81 0.83
CA TRP A 77 8.90 4.42 0.52
C TRP A 77 9.71 3.72 1.63
N LYS A 78 9.63 4.23 2.87
CA LYS A 78 10.27 3.65 4.05
C LYS A 78 9.24 3.04 5.01
N CYS A 79 9.75 2.29 5.97
CA CYS A 79 8.96 1.73 7.05
C CYS A 79 8.35 2.84 7.92
N ALA A 80 7.04 2.81 8.13
CA ALA A 80 6.31 3.75 8.99
C ALA A 80 6.76 3.77 10.45
N TYR A 81 7.46 2.73 10.90
CA TYR A 81 7.91 2.60 12.29
C TYR A 81 9.34 3.06 12.53
N CYS A 82 10.30 2.53 11.77
CA CYS A 82 11.70 2.94 11.96
C CYS A 82 12.11 4.11 11.07
N GLN A 83 11.40 4.38 9.97
CA GLN A 83 11.73 5.43 8.98
C GLN A 83 13.16 5.38 8.40
N GLU A 84 13.91 4.32 8.70
CA GLU A 84 15.28 4.10 8.25
C GLU A 84 15.33 3.13 7.07
N LYS A 85 14.57 2.03 7.16
CA LYS A 85 14.61 0.93 6.18
C LYS A 85 13.52 1.10 5.13
N PRO A 86 13.77 0.66 3.88
CA PRO A 86 12.71 0.48 2.89
C PRO A 86 11.57 -0.37 3.46
N PHE A 87 10.35 -0.11 3.01
CA PHE A 87 9.26 -1.02 3.33
C PHE A 87 9.37 -2.32 2.54
N GLU A 88 8.86 -3.39 3.14
CA GLU A 88 8.85 -4.72 2.53
C GLU A 88 7.44 -5.28 2.51
N VAL A 89 6.60 -4.88 3.46
CA VAL A 89 5.26 -5.42 3.67
C VAL A 89 4.22 -4.31 3.86
N MET A 90 2.97 -4.61 3.49
CA MET A 90 1.81 -3.89 3.99
C MET A 90 1.47 -4.47 5.35
N TYR A 91 1.33 -3.62 6.36
CA TYR A 91 1.02 -4.02 7.72
C TYR A 91 -0.30 -3.41 8.18
N HIS A 92 -1.09 -4.21 8.91
CA HIS A 92 -2.34 -3.78 9.52
C HIS A 92 -2.12 -3.48 11.02
N PRO A 93 -2.13 -2.20 11.45
CA PRO A 93 -2.00 -1.85 12.87
C PRO A 93 -3.15 -2.40 13.72
N ILE A 94 -4.37 -2.39 13.20
CA ILE A 94 -5.53 -3.06 13.79
C ILE A 94 -5.69 -4.42 13.09
N PRO A 95 -5.86 -5.53 13.84
CA PRO A 95 -6.00 -6.85 13.26
C PRO A 95 -7.08 -6.91 12.18
N LEU A 96 -6.78 -7.64 11.10
CA LEU A 96 -7.61 -7.70 9.89
C LEU A 96 -9.10 -7.91 10.13
N PRO A 97 -9.56 -8.86 10.99
CA PRO A 97 -10.99 -9.07 11.22
C PRO A 97 -11.74 -7.87 11.82
N ARG A 98 -11.02 -6.93 12.46
CA ARG A 98 -11.59 -5.74 13.10
C ARG A 98 -11.35 -4.46 12.31
N GLY A 99 -10.15 -4.30 11.75
CA GLY A 99 -9.74 -3.06 11.08
C GLY A 99 -9.86 -3.08 9.56
N GLY A 100 -10.00 -4.26 8.95
CA GLY A 100 -10.05 -4.42 7.49
C GLY A 100 -8.76 -4.03 6.77
N THR A 101 -8.79 -4.15 5.44
CA THR A 101 -7.79 -3.60 4.52
C THR A 101 -8.33 -2.28 3.98
N THR A 102 -7.98 -1.19 4.66
CA THR A 102 -8.49 0.17 4.42
C THR A 102 -7.32 1.17 4.45
N ALA A 103 -7.50 2.36 3.86
CA ALA A 103 -6.46 3.39 3.85
C ALA A 103 -5.99 3.80 5.27
N SER A 104 -6.90 3.79 6.25
CA SER A 104 -6.58 4.11 7.64
C SER A 104 -5.91 2.96 8.41
N ASN A 105 -5.98 1.73 7.91
CA ASN A 105 -5.48 0.54 8.59
C ASN A 105 -4.34 -0.15 7.84
N CYS A 106 -3.75 0.47 6.82
CA CYS A 106 -2.62 -0.09 6.09
C CYS A 106 -1.44 0.86 6.13
N VAL A 107 -0.28 0.37 6.55
CA VAL A 107 0.97 1.13 6.56
C VAL A 107 2.14 0.33 6.00
N PRO A 108 3.14 0.97 5.38
CA PRO A 108 4.38 0.31 4.99
C PRO A 108 5.20 -0.08 6.21
N ALA A 109 5.70 -1.31 6.24
CA ALA A 109 6.64 -1.75 7.27
C ALA A 109 7.79 -2.58 6.70
N CYS A 110 8.94 -2.52 7.35
CA CYS A 110 9.99 -3.51 7.15
C CYS A 110 9.67 -4.79 7.93
N CYS A 111 10.24 -5.92 7.52
CA CYS A 111 10.01 -7.23 8.13
C CYS A 111 10.36 -7.24 9.62
N SER A 112 11.44 -6.56 10.00
CA SER A 112 11.89 -6.45 11.40
C SER A 112 10.86 -5.75 12.30
N CYS A 113 10.33 -4.59 11.86
CA CYS A 113 9.32 -3.86 12.62
C CYS A 113 7.98 -4.62 12.65
N ARG A 114 7.56 -5.24 11.53
CA ARG A 114 6.38 -6.10 11.48
C ARG A 114 6.44 -7.19 12.55
N THR A 115 7.54 -7.94 12.60
CA THR A 115 7.72 -9.04 13.56
C THR A 115 7.70 -8.54 15.00
N ARG A 116 8.38 -7.42 15.28
CA ARG A 116 8.38 -6.79 16.60
C ARG A 116 6.97 -6.38 17.03
N LYS A 117 6.24 -5.64 16.17
CA LYS A 117 4.88 -5.15 16.48
C LYS A 117 3.88 -6.27 16.66
N LYS A 118 3.96 -7.34 15.85
CA LYS A 118 3.13 -8.54 16.02
C LYS A 118 3.32 -9.21 17.38
N LYS A 119 4.56 -9.25 17.90
CA LYS A 119 4.87 -9.83 19.22
C LYS A 119 4.39 -8.96 20.38
N SER A 120 4.42 -7.64 20.22
CA SER A 120 4.13 -6.72 21.31
C SER A 120 2.65 -6.58 21.66
N GLY A 121 1.71 -7.12 20.86
CA GLY A 121 0.26 -7.00 21.10
C GLY A 121 -0.31 -5.57 21.09
N LEU A 122 0.55 -4.56 20.95
CA LEU A 122 0.23 -3.14 20.98
C LEU A 122 -0.46 -2.72 19.68
N VAL A 123 -1.77 -2.86 19.67
CA VAL A 123 -2.68 -1.96 18.95
C VAL A 123 -2.49 -0.59 19.60
N MET A 124 -2.17 0.45 18.84
CA MET A 124 -1.87 1.81 19.31
C MET A 124 -0.43 2.02 19.82
N MET A 125 0.49 2.30 18.90
CA MET A 125 1.38 3.44 19.12
C MET A 125 1.04 4.43 18.02
N GLU A 126 0.64 5.62 18.45
CA GLU A 126 0.20 6.73 17.63
C GLU A 126 1.04 6.81 16.35
N LEU A 127 0.37 6.67 15.20
CA LEU A 127 0.93 7.19 13.95
C LEU A 127 1.34 8.64 14.24
N PRO A 128 2.55 9.08 13.87
CA PRO A 128 3.03 10.41 14.20
C PRO A 128 1.92 11.42 13.88
N ARG A 129 1.43 12.11 14.93
CA ARG A 129 0.45 13.17 14.75
C ARG A 129 1.09 14.21 13.84
N LYS A 130 0.36 14.55 12.78
CA LYS A 130 0.68 15.61 11.82
C LYS A 130 1.28 16.80 12.55
N VAL A 131 2.45 17.27 12.10
CA VAL A 131 2.87 18.66 12.30
C VAL A 131 2.17 19.49 11.24
#